data_AF-A0A4P9JL56-F1
#
_entry.id   AF-A0A4P9JL56-F1
#
_cell.length_a   1.000
_cell.length_b   1.000
_cell.length_c   1.000
_cell.angle_alpha   90.00
_cell.angle_beta   90.00
_cell.angle_gamma   90.00
#
_symmetry.space_group_name_H-M   'P 1'
#
loop_
_entity.id
_entity.type
_entity.pdbx_description
1 polymer ?
#
loop_
_entity_poly.entity_id
_entity_poly.type
_entity_poly.pdbx_seq_one_letter_code
_entity_poly.pdbx_strand_id
1 'polypeptide(L)' 'MNENLFASFTTPMMLGLPLATLIVLFPSLLFPTPNQLINNRLISLQQW' A
#
# COMPACT_ATOMS: atom_id res chain seq x y z
N MET A 1 7.94 -17.80 22.95
CA MET A 1 8.45 -17.83 21.56
C MET A 1 7.33 -17.93 20.52
N ASN A 2 6.11 -18.37 20.89
CA ASN A 2 4.96 -18.49 19.98
C ASN A 2 4.39 -17.14 19.53
N GLU A 3 4.41 -16.13 20.41
CA GLU A 3 3.78 -14.82 20.17
C GLU A 3 4.44 -14.00 19.05
N ASN A 4 5.74 -14.24 18.79
CA ASN A 4 6.48 -13.53 17.74
C ASN A 4 5.97 -13.88 16.33
N LEU A 5 5.37 -15.07 16.15
CA LEU A 5 4.76 -15.47 14.89
C LEU A 5 3.46 -14.71 14.62
N PHE A 6 2.78 -14.24 15.68
CA PHE A 6 1.50 -13.54 15.58
C PHE A 6 1.61 -12.02 15.63
N ALA A 7 2.76 -11.48 16.03
CA ALA A 7 3.00 -10.05 16.13
C ALA A 7 2.64 -9.29 14.84
N SER A 8 2.96 -9.85 13.66
CA SER A 8 2.69 -9.24 12.35
C SER A 8 1.21 -9.12 11.98
N PHE A 9 0.32 -9.84 12.66
CA PHE A 9 -1.14 -9.78 12.43
C PHE A 9 -1.86 -8.81 13.36
N THR A 10 -1.15 -8.28 14.36
CA THR A 10 -1.72 -7.26 15.25
C THR A 10 -1.85 -5.92 14.52
N THR A 11 -2.86 -5.14 14.85
CA THR A 11 -3.05 -3.81 14.24
C THR A 11 -1.86 -2.92 14.61
N PRO A 12 -1.12 -2.37 13.63
CA PRO A 12 0.04 -1.55 13.91
C PRO A 12 -0.40 -0.22 14.53
N MET A 13 0.16 0.11 15.69
CA MET A 13 -0.05 1.38 16.39
C MET A 13 1.29 2.07 16.66
N MET A 14 1.34 3.38 16.44
CA MET A 14 2.48 4.23 16.79
C MET A 14 1.98 5.43 17.58
N LEU A 15 2.62 5.73 18.71
CA LEU A 15 2.25 6.86 19.60
C LEU A 15 0.77 6.87 20.01
N GLY A 16 0.12 5.69 20.08
CA GLY A 16 -1.31 5.56 20.39
C GLY A 16 -2.27 5.80 19.21
N LEU A 17 -1.74 6.02 18.00
CA LEU A 17 -2.53 6.18 16.78
C LEU A 17 -2.48 4.90 15.91
N PRO A 18 -3.62 4.43 15.36
CA PRO A 18 -3.65 3.29 14.46
C PRO A 18 -3.09 3.66 13.08
N LEU A 19 -2.11 2.90 12.59
CA LEU A 19 -1.48 3.08 11.27
C LEU A 19 -2.19 2.30 10.17
N ALA A 20 -3.17 1.46 10.50
CA ALA A 20 -3.89 0.63 9.55
C ALA A 20 -4.51 1.44 8.41
N THR A 21 -5.01 2.65 8.69
CA THR A 21 -5.59 3.55 7.68
C THR A 21 -4.57 3.96 6.62
N LEU A 22 -3.36 4.35 7.03
CA LEU A 22 -2.27 4.73 6.12
C LEU A 22 -1.79 3.53 5.29
N ILE A 23 -1.67 2.36 5.92
CA ILE A 23 -1.22 1.14 5.24
C ILE A 23 -2.25 0.69 4.19
N VAL A 24 -3.54 0.74 4.50
CA VAL A 24 -4.62 0.37 3.57
C VAL A 24 -4.69 1.35 2.39
N LEU A 25 -4.37 2.62 2.59
CA LEU A 25 -4.33 3.63 1.53
C LEU A 25 -3.03 3.62 0.73
N PHE A 26 -1.95 3.03 1.24
CA PHE A 26 -0.64 3.05 0.56
C PHE A 26 -0.68 2.47 -0.87
N PRO A 27 -1.37 1.34 -1.17
CA PRO A 27 -1.43 0.80 -2.51
C PRO A 27 -1.96 1.79 -3.55
N SER A 28 -2.91 2.66 -3.21
CA SER A 28 -3.47 3.61 -4.18
C SER A 28 -2.45 4.63 -4.68
N LEU A 29 -1.37 4.88 -3.92
CA LEU A 29 -0.28 5.77 -4.33
C LEU A 29 0.64 5.13 -5.39
N LEU A 30 0.67 3.80 -5.48
CA LEU A 30 1.56 3.07 -6.41
C LEU A 30 1.02 3.00 -7.84
N PHE A 31 -0.24 3.40 -8.07
CA PHE A 31 -0.92 3.34 -9.37
C PHE A 31 -1.27 4.75 -9.86
N PRO A 32 -0.32 5.47 -10.49
CA PRO A 32 -0.59 6.80 -11.01
C PRO A 32 -1.50 6.75 -12.25
N THR A 33 -2.46 7.66 -12.34
CA THR A 33 -3.31 7.81 -13.53
C THR A 33 -2.60 8.66 -14.59
N PRO A 34 -2.51 8.23 -15.85
CA PRO A 34 -1.90 9.02 -16.91
C PRO A 34 -2.80 10.20 -17.34
N ASN A 35 -2.18 11.31 -17.72
CA ASN A 35 -2.84 12.47 -18.32
C ASN A 35 -2.28 12.80 -19.73
N GLN A 36 -1.50 11.88 -20.30
CA GLN A 36 -0.84 12.05 -21.60
C GLN A 36 -1.41 11.04 -22.61
N LEU A 37 -1.28 11.36 -23.90
CA LEU A 37 -1.75 10.49 -25.00
C LEU A 37 -0.98 9.17 -25.07
N ILE A 38 0.32 9.19 -24.75
CA ILE A 38 1.19 8.00 -24.75
C ILE A 38 1.65 7.74 -23.32
N ASN A 39 1.34 6.53 -22.82
CA ASN A 39 1.65 6.12 -21.46
C ASN A 39 3.09 5.62 -21.32
N ASN A 40 3.59 5.63 -20.08
CA ASN A 40 4.85 4.96 -19.77
C ASN A 40 4.65 3.44 -19.68
N ARG A 41 5.74 2.68 -19.81
CA ARG A 41 5.70 1.21 -19.83
C ARG A 41 5.02 0.58 -18.61
N LEU A 42 5.17 1.19 -17.43
CA LEU A 42 4.58 0.69 -16.19
C LEU A 42 3.05 0.83 -16.23
N ILE A 43 2.53 1.99 -16.65
CA ILE A 43 1.09 2.23 -16.78
C ILE A 43 0.49 1.36 -17.89
N SER A 44 1.19 1.19 -19.03
CA SER A 44 0.72 0.31 -20.10
C SER A 44 0.61 -1.15 -19.65
N LEU A 45 1.49 -1.63 -18.76
CA LEU A 45 1.41 -2.96 -18.17
C LEU A 45 0.27 -3.08 -17.14
N GLN A 46 -0.08 -2.00 -16.44
CA GLN A 46 -1.23 -1.98 -15.52
C GLN A 46 -2.58 -1.95 -16.25
N GLN A 47 -2.60 -1.46 -17.49
CA GLN A 47 -3.80 -1.35 -18.32
C GLN A 47 -4.13 -2.61 -19.12
N TRP A 48 -3.16 -3.51 -19.30
CA TRP A 48 -3.29 -4.74 -20.09
C TRP A 48 -3.93 -5.86 -19.28
#